data_AF-A0A6M0C7W2-F1
#
_entry.id   AF-A0A6M0C7W2-F1
#
_cell.length_a   1.000
_cell.length_b   1.000
_cell.length_c   1.000
_cell.angle_alpha   90.00
_cell.angle_beta   90.00
_cell.angle_gamma   90.00
#
_symmetry.space_group_name_H-M   'P 1'
#
loop_
_entity.id
_entity.type
_entity.pdbx_description
1 polymer ?
#
loop_
_entity_poly.entity_id
_entity_poly.type
_entity_poly.pdbx_seq_one_letter_code
_entity_poly.pdbx_strand_id
1 'polypeptide(L)'
;YPFPSAQRLAVNKINHHYSCFKILEHSHKLDFLKRFYPNSKIIWPIRNPHSTISSMLNLVNSQGDWIDRCVIKEIERLKPFFGKELENWHLSQLSKVELAGIYWLYKNQYPILLKNHGFDVLESKYEDLIQNTKETLAKITNFLEIEWSDDLLNFYQKNPGKYLAGGTRTDRPINTTRASNLQGKLNAEEIQKINVICQPVMQKYSYTEL
;
A
#
# COMPACT_ATOMS: atom_id res chain seq x y z
N TYR A 1 4.70 -8.66 -20.62
CA TYR A 1 3.35 -9.19 -20.34
C TYR A 1 2.41 -8.02 -20.09
N PRO A 2 1.29 -7.86 -20.82
CA PRO A 2 0.35 -6.78 -20.55
C PRO A 2 -0.24 -7.02 -19.16
N PHE A 3 -0.12 -6.02 -18.31
CA PHE A 3 -0.59 -6.07 -16.92
C PHE A 3 -1.63 -4.97 -16.74
N PRO A 4 -2.88 -5.25 -16.35
CA PRO A 4 -3.44 -6.58 -16.10
C PRO A 4 -3.67 -7.39 -17.39
N SER A 5 -3.68 -8.73 -17.27
CA SER A 5 -4.03 -9.63 -18.37
C SER A 5 -5.51 -9.51 -18.74
N ALA A 6 -5.89 -9.92 -19.96
CA ALA A 6 -7.29 -9.97 -20.39
C ALA A 6 -8.20 -10.76 -19.42
N GLN A 7 -7.68 -11.87 -18.88
CA GLN A 7 -8.37 -12.64 -17.85
C GLN A 7 -8.58 -11.83 -16.56
N ARG A 8 -7.57 -11.08 -16.11
CA ARG A 8 -7.72 -10.19 -14.94
C ARG A 8 -8.74 -9.08 -15.21
N LEU A 9 -8.75 -8.52 -16.42
CA LEU A 9 -9.77 -7.53 -16.82
C LEU A 9 -11.18 -8.12 -16.73
N ALA A 10 -11.39 -9.34 -17.24
CA ALA A 10 -12.69 -9.99 -17.22
C ALA A 10 -13.20 -10.27 -15.79
N VAL A 11 -12.33 -10.74 -14.89
CA VAL A 11 -12.71 -11.11 -13.51
C VAL A 11 -12.92 -9.89 -12.60
N ASN A 12 -12.33 -8.74 -12.91
CA ASN A 12 -12.44 -7.52 -12.08
C ASN A 12 -13.52 -6.54 -12.57
N LYS A 13 -14.40 -6.95 -13.49
CA LYS A 13 -15.56 -6.15 -13.88
C LYS A 13 -16.59 -6.15 -12.75
N ILE A 14 -16.86 -4.98 -12.18
CA ILE A 14 -17.93 -4.74 -11.23
C ILE A 14 -19.15 -4.27 -12.03
N ASN A 15 -20.21 -5.08 -12.01
CA ASN A 15 -21.49 -4.80 -12.67
C ASN A 15 -21.38 -4.38 -14.15
N HIS A 16 -20.34 -4.82 -14.86
CA HIS A 16 -20.04 -4.43 -16.25
C HIS A 16 -19.75 -2.93 -16.49
N HIS A 17 -19.74 -2.09 -15.44
CA HIS A 17 -19.54 -0.64 -15.55
C HIS A 17 -18.15 -0.18 -15.06
N TYR A 18 -17.58 -0.86 -14.05
CA TYR A 18 -16.30 -0.46 -13.45
C TYR A 18 -15.29 -1.61 -13.47
N SER A 19 -14.01 -1.28 -13.56
CA SER A 19 -12.92 -2.25 -13.37
C SER A 19 -12.02 -1.79 -12.23
N CYS A 20 -11.81 -2.64 -11.22
CA CYS A 20 -10.98 -2.32 -10.05
C CYS A 20 -9.79 -3.28 -9.95
N PHE A 21 -8.58 -2.74 -9.80
CA PHE A 21 -7.37 -3.54 -9.64
C PHE A 21 -6.65 -3.17 -8.36
N LYS A 22 -6.39 -4.18 -7.51
CA LYS A 22 -5.41 -4.06 -6.43
C LYS A 22 -4.02 -4.40 -6.97
N ILE A 23 -3.19 -3.38 -7.16
CA ILE A 23 -1.86 -3.49 -7.77
C ILE A 23 -0.81 -3.25 -6.68
N LEU A 24 -0.28 -4.32 -6.10
CA LEU A 24 0.81 -4.23 -5.11
C LEU A 24 2.19 -4.13 -5.80
N GLU A 25 2.37 -4.92 -6.86
CA GLU A 25 3.55 -4.95 -7.73
C GLU A 25 3.24 -4.31 -9.08
N HIS A 26 4.26 -3.88 -9.82
CA HIS A 26 4.14 -3.23 -11.14
C HIS A 26 3.54 -1.82 -11.16
N SER A 27 3.36 -1.17 -9.99
CA SER A 27 3.02 0.26 -9.94
C SER A 27 4.03 1.15 -10.68
N HIS A 28 5.27 0.67 -10.84
CA HIS A 28 6.37 1.29 -11.62
C HIS A 28 6.09 1.46 -13.12
N LYS A 29 5.07 0.80 -13.70
CA LYS A 29 4.84 0.83 -15.15
C LYS A 29 3.96 2.03 -15.57
N LEU A 30 4.40 3.25 -15.27
CA LEU A 30 3.61 4.47 -15.50
C LEU A 30 3.18 4.64 -16.95
N ASP A 31 4.10 4.49 -17.90
CA ASP A 31 3.79 4.64 -19.33
C ASP A 31 2.75 3.63 -19.80
N PHE A 32 2.83 2.40 -19.29
CA PHE A 32 1.84 1.38 -19.59
C PHE A 32 0.47 1.77 -19.02
N LEU A 33 0.41 2.15 -17.75
CA LEU A 33 -0.83 2.57 -17.11
C LEU A 33 -1.43 3.77 -17.85
N LYS A 34 -0.61 4.75 -18.24
CA LYS A 34 -1.10 5.96 -18.91
C LYS A 34 -1.57 5.65 -20.32
N ARG A 35 -0.90 4.76 -21.05
CA ARG A 35 -1.29 4.34 -22.40
C ARG A 35 -2.62 3.58 -22.42
N PHE A 36 -2.82 2.64 -21.50
CA PHE A 36 -3.96 1.72 -21.56
C PHE A 36 -5.11 2.10 -20.62
N TYR A 37 -4.83 2.87 -19.56
CA TYR A 37 -5.79 3.30 -18.56
C TYR A 37 -5.61 4.80 -18.21
N PRO A 38 -5.64 5.70 -19.22
CA PRO A 38 -5.28 7.12 -19.04
C PRO A 38 -6.14 7.88 -18.03
N ASN A 39 -7.37 7.41 -17.80
CA ASN A 39 -8.39 8.03 -16.94
C ASN A 39 -8.60 7.26 -15.63
N SER A 40 -7.68 6.35 -15.27
CA SER A 40 -7.79 5.63 -14.01
C SER A 40 -7.63 6.57 -12.82
N LYS A 41 -8.56 6.45 -11.88
CA LYS A 41 -8.46 7.04 -10.55
C LYS A 41 -7.74 6.07 -9.62
N ILE A 42 -6.77 6.56 -8.87
CA ILE A 42 -5.88 5.74 -8.04
C ILE A 42 -6.12 6.05 -6.58
N ILE A 43 -6.44 5.02 -5.80
CA ILE A 43 -6.44 5.10 -4.34
C ILE A 43 -5.09 4.57 -3.86
N TRP A 44 -4.32 5.41 -3.20
CA TRP A 44 -3.02 5.05 -2.65
C TRP A 44 -3.11 4.93 -1.13
N PRO A 45 -3.22 3.71 -0.58
CA PRO A 45 -3.27 3.52 0.86
C PRO A 45 -1.89 3.81 1.48
N ILE A 46 -1.87 4.63 2.53
CA ILE A 46 -0.70 4.88 3.36
C ILE A 46 -0.98 4.38 4.78
N ARG A 47 0.01 3.82 5.46
CA ARG A 47 -0.10 3.33 6.83
C ARG A 47 1.15 3.70 7.60
N ASN A 48 1.02 3.92 8.91
CA ASN A 48 2.14 4.20 9.80
C ASN A 48 3.31 3.22 9.54
N PRO A 49 4.55 3.70 9.37
CA PRO A 49 5.69 2.86 8.99
C PRO A 49 5.98 1.78 10.03
N HIS A 50 5.85 2.08 11.33
CA HIS A 50 6.08 1.09 12.39
C HIS A 50 5.11 -0.09 12.28
N SER A 51 3.81 0.18 12.13
CA SER A 51 2.81 -0.87 11.94
C SER A 51 3.00 -1.64 10.64
N THR A 52 3.45 -0.95 9.59
CA THR A 52 3.66 -1.55 8.27
C THR A 52 4.88 -2.48 8.27
N ILE A 53 6.02 -2.00 8.78
CA ILE A 53 7.28 -2.74 8.85
C ILE A 53 7.16 -3.90 9.82
N SER A 54 6.55 -3.69 10.99
CA SER A 54 6.21 -4.78 11.92
C SER A 54 5.34 -5.84 11.23
N SER A 55 4.36 -5.44 10.42
CA SER A 55 3.57 -6.39 9.63
C SER A 55 4.43 -7.15 8.61
N MET A 56 5.34 -6.47 7.89
CA MET A 56 6.21 -7.09 6.89
C MET A 56 7.14 -8.14 7.48
N LEU A 57 7.76 -7.85 8.64
CA LEU A 57 8.63 -8.79 9.36
C LEU A 57 7.92 -10.09 9.77
N ASN A 58 6.58 -10.06 9.89
CA ASN A 58 5.78 -11.24 10.22
C ASN A 58 5.25 -11.99 8.98
N LEU A 59 5.47 -11.48 7.77
CA LEU A 59 5.04 -12.15 6.54
C LEU A 59 6.03 -13.23 6.11
N VAL A 60 6.01 -14.34 6.83
CA VAL A 60 6.80 -15.53 6.50
C VAL A 60 5.86 -16.63 6.01
N ASN A 61 6.19 -17.27 4.89
CA ASN A 61 5.45 -18.42 4.37
C ASN A 61 6.40 -19.55 3.95
N SER A 62 5.89 -20.59 3.29
CA SER A 62 6.68 -21.73 2.84
C SER A 62 7.81 -21.38 1.86
N GLN A 63 7.76 -20.20 1.23
CA GLN A 63 8.83 -19.70 0.35
C GLN A 63 9.85 -18.84 1.11
N GLY A 64 9.64 -18.60 2.41
CA GLY A 64 10.50 -17.78 3.27
C GLY A 64 9.92 -16.39 3.55
N ASP A 65 10.79 -15.56 4.12
CA ASP A 65 10.50 -14.17 4.50
C ASP A 65 10.11 -13.33 3.27
N TRP A 66 9.08 -12.49 3.42
CA TRP A 66 8.61 -11.63 2.34
C TRP A 66 9.61 -10.51 2.01
N ILE A 67 10.30 -9.94 2.99
CA ILE A 67 11.31 -8.90 2.78
C ILE A 67 12.42 -9.44 1.89
N ASP A 68 12.98 -10.59 2.24
CA ASP A 68 14.08 -11.21 1.50
C ASP A 68 13.69 -11.52 0.04
N ARG A 69 12.43 -11.92 -0.20
CA ARG A 69 11.95 -12.29 -1.53
C ARG A 69 11.49 -11.12 -2.39
N CYS A 70 10.87 -10.11 -1.78
CA CYS A 70 10.08 -9.11 -2.49
C CYS A 70 10.62 -7.69 -2.36
N VAL A 71 11.12 -7.30 -1.18
CA VAL A 71 11.50 -5.89 -0.92
C VAL A 71 12.64 -5.44 -1.82
N ILE A 72 13.71 -6.24 -1.93
CA ILE A 72 14.86 -5.91 -2.80
C ILE A 72 14.39 -5.72 -4.24
N LYS A 73 13.58 -6.66 -4.77
CA LYS A 73 13.05 -6.57 -6.14
C LYS A 73 12.18 -5.33 -6.35
N GLU A 74 11.39 -4.94 -5.36
CA GLU A 74 10.59 -3.71 -5.44
C GLU A 74 11.46 -2.45 -5.37
N ILE A 75 12.51 -2.42 -4.55
CA ILE A 75 13.48 -1.31 -4.54
C ILE A 75 14.18 -1.18 -5.89
N GLU A 76 14.62 -2.30 -6.49
CA GLU A 76 15.19 -2.30 -7.85
C GLU A 76 14.22 -1.73 -8.89
N ARG A 77 12.92 -2.04 -8.77
CA ARG A 77 11.87 -1.49 -9.64
C ARG A 77 11.63 0.01 -9.45
N LEU A 78 12.09 0.59 -8.34
CA LEU A 78 12.00 2.02 -8.03
C LEU A 78 13.23 2.81 -8.51
N LYS A 79 14.35 2.15 -8.80
CA LYS A 79 15.59 2.80 -9.30
C LYS A 79 15.41 3.70 -10.52
N PRO A 80 14.55 3.39 -11.52
CA PRO A 80 14.33 4.31 -12.64
C PRO A 80 13.77 5.67 -12.23
N PHE A 81 13.18 5.78 -11.04
CA PHE A 81 12.55 7.02 -10.54
C PHE A 81 13.35 7.70 -9.43
N PHE A 82 14.07 6.93 -8.63
CA PHE A 82 14.79 7.40 -7.43
C PHE A 82 16.25 6.94 -7.42
N GLY A 83 16.86 6.74 -8.59
CA GLY A 83 18.16 6.08 -8.72
C GLY A 83 19.27 6.77 -7.95
N LYS A 84 19.37 8.10 -8.05
CA LYS A 84 20.40 8.89 -7.35
C LYS A 84 20.29 8.77 -5.83
N GLU A 85 19.07 8.77 -5.32
CA GLU A 85 18.81 8.65 -3.89
C GLU A 85 19.03 7.20 -3.41
N LEU A 86 18.64 6.21 -4.22
CA LEU A 86 18.80 4.78 -3.92
C LEU A 86 20.26 4.31 -3.99
N GLU A 87 21.11 4.94 -4.81
CA GLU A 87 22.54 4.65 -4.90
C GLU A 87 23.30 4.94 -3.60
N ASN A 88 22.80 5.85 -2.77
CA ASN A 88 23.38 6.15 -1.46
C ASN A 88 23.17 5.02 -0.43
N TRP A 89 22.35 4.01 -0.75
CA TRP A 89 22.07 2.89 0.13
C TRP A 89 22.83 1.63 -0.29
N HIS A 90 23.69 1.12 0.58
CA HIS A 90 24.35 -0.17 0.39
C HIS A 90 23.44 -1.33 0.78
N LEU A 91 22.45 -1.63 -0.07
CA LEU A 91 21.35 -2.57 0.25
C LEU A 91 21.79 -3.93 0.81
N SER A 92 22.93 -4.47 0.36
CA SER A 92 23.45 -5.76 0.84
C SER A 92 23.99 -5.73 2.28
N GLN A 93 24.20 -4.55 2.86
CA GLN A 93 24.71 -4.36 4.23
C GLN A 93 23.59 -3.98 5.21
N LEU A 94 22.38 -3.78 4.73
CA LEU A 94 21.26 -3.31 5.53
C LEU A 94 20.54 -4.46 6.24
N SER A 95 20.07 -4.18 7.46
CA SER A 95 19.14 -5.06 8.16
C SER A 95 17.77 -5.11 7.45
N LYS A 96 16.97 -6.12 7.79
CA LYS A 96 15.59 -6.25 7.27
C LYS A 96 14.72 -5.03 7.58
N VAL A 97 14.90 -4.43 8.76
CA VAL A 97 14.16 -3.23 9.18
C VAL A 97 14.53 -2.04 8.30
N GLU A 98 15.81 -1.86 8.01
CA GLU A 98 16.28 -0.77 7.14
C GLU A 98 15.80 -0.97 5.70
N LEU A 99 15.89 -2.19 5.16
CA LEU A 99 15.35 -2.53 3.83
C LEU A 99 13.84 -2.24 3.75
N ALA A 100 13.08 -2.65 4.75
CA ALA A 100 11.64 -2.39 4.81
C ALA A 100 11.33 -0.89 4.96
N GLY A 101 12.13 -0.15 5.73
CA GLY A 101 12.05 1.31 5.87
C GLY A 101 12.29 2.05 4.57
N ILE A 102 13.36 1.70 3.86
CA ILE A 102 13.69 2.25 2.53
C ILE A 102 12.55 1.97 1.55
N TYR A 103 12.10 0.72 1.49
CA TYR A 103 10.97 0.38 0.64
C TYR A 103 9.72 1.18 0.99
N TRP A 104 9.37 1.30 2.27
CA TRP A 104 8.24 2.12 2.71
C TRP A 104 8.41 3.59 2.31
N LEU A 105 9.58 4.18 2.52
CA LEU A 105 9.90 5.56 2.17
C LEU A 105 9.63 5.82 0.69
N TYR A 106 10.35 5.14 -0.20
CA TYR A 106 10.29 5.42 -1.63
C TYR A 106 8.96 4.98 -2.27
N LYS A 107 8.36 3.88 -1.79
CA LYS A 107 7.02 3.48 -2.24
C LYS A 107 5.98 4.54 -1.90
N ASN A 108 6.09 5.22 -0.76
CA ASN A 108 5.13 6.26 -0.36
C ASN A 108 5.46 7.67 -0.89
N GLN A 109 6.59 7.85 -1.58
CA GLN A 109 6.85 9.00 -2.45
C GLN A 109 6.24 8.83 -3.86
N TYR A 110 5.98 7.59 -4.27
CA TYR A 110 5.43 7.23 -5.58
C TYR A 110 4.12 7.94 -6.00
N PRO A 111 3.19 8.29 -5.09
CA PRO A 111 2.00 9.09 -5.44
C PRO A 111 2.31 10.41 -6.16
N ILE A 112 3.44 11.05 -5.83
CA ILE A 112 3.87 12.29 -6.50
C ILE A 112 4.17 12.01 -7.97
N LEU A 113 4.84 10.89 -8.26
CA LEU A 113 5.15 10.48 -9.63
C LEU A 113 3.87 10.19 -10.43
N LEU A 114 2.90 9.50 -9.82
CA LEU A 114 1.60 9.25 -10.44
C LEU A 114 0.88 10.56 -10.79
N LYS A 115 0.82 11.51 -9.85
CA LYS A 115 0.24 12.84 -10.07
C LYS A 115 0.95 13.59 -11.20
N ASN A 116 2.28 13.59 -11.20
CA ASN A 116 3.10 14.22 -12.25
C ASN A 116 2.90 13.58 -13.63
N HIS A 117 2.52 12.30 -13.68
CA HIS A 117 2.14 11.60 -14.93
C HIS A 117 0.65 11.80 -15.29
N GLY A 118 -0.04 12.71 -14.61
CA GLY A 118 -1.42 13.10 -14.92
C GLY A 118 -2.46 12.08 -14.51
N PHE A 119 -2.25 11.36 -13.41
CA PHE A 119 -3.29 10.55 -12.77
C PHE A 119 -3.95 11.31 -11.62
N ASP A 120 -5.24 11.07 -11.44
CA ASP A 120 -5.95 11.43 -10.22
C ASP A 120 -5.59 10.45 -9.11
N VAL A 121 -5.06 10.95 -8.00
CA VAL A 121 -4.59 10.12 -6.89
C VAL A 121 -5.19 10.61 -5.56
N LEU A 122 -5.97 9.74 -4.92
CA LEU A 122 -6.42 9.89 -3.55
C LEU A 122 -5.50 9.12 -2.61
N GLU A 123 -4.70 9.85 -1.85
CA GLU A 123 -3.88 9.32 -0.76
C GLU A 123 -4.77 9.09 0.46
N SER A 124 -4.89 7.85 0.95
CA SER A 124 -5.81 7.48 2.02
C SER A 124 -5.06 6.80 3.17
N LYS A 125 -5.10 7.40 4.37
CA LYS A 125 -4.50 6.78 5.56
C LYS A 125 -5.33 5.57 6.00
N TYR A 126 -4.64 4.48 6.30
CA TYR A 126 -5.25 3.27 6.84
C TYR A 126 -5.88 3.53 8.20
N GLU A 127 -5.24 4.35 9.03
CA GLU A 127 -5.72 4.71 10.36
C GLU A 127 -7.08 5.43 10.27
N ASP A 128 -7.23 6.38 9.34
CA ASP A 128 -8.50 7.06 9.08
C ASP A 128 -9.57 6.09 8.59
N LEU A 129 -9.21 5.15 7.70
CA LEU A 129 -10.14 4.13 7.20
C LEU A 129 -10.72 3.25 8.31
N ILE A 130 -9.95 2.96 9.36
CA ILE A 130 -10.43 2.08 10.44
C ILE A 130 -10.99 2.84 11.65
N GLN A 131 -10.68 4.11 11.82
CA GLN A 131 -11.22 4.94 12.91
C GLN A 131 -12.45 5.73 12.48
N ASN A 132 -12.47 6.21 11.23
CA ASN A 132 -13.52 7.03 10.63
C ASN A 132 -14.01 6.36 9.34
N THR A 133 -14.43 5.10 9.46
CA THR A 133 -14.68 4.22 8.31
C THR A 133 -15.71 4.78 7.35
N LYS A 134 -16.87 5.23 7.85
CA LYS A 134 -17.95 5.73 6.99
C LYS A 134 -17.53 6.98 6.24
N GLU A 135 -16.93 7.94 6.94
CA GLU A 135 -16.44 9.20 6.38
C GLU A 135 -15.33 8.96 5.35
N THR A 136 -14.39 8.06 5.66
CA THR A 136 -13.28 7.75 4.76
C THR A 136 -13.76 7.02 3.50
N LEU A 137 -14.66 6.05 3.64
CA LEU A 137 -15.26 5.37 2.50
C LEU A 137 -16.10 6.33 1.65
N ALA A 138 -16.83 7.27 2.26
CA ALA A 138 -17.61 8.27 1.52
C ALA A 138 -16.70 9.20 0.69
N LYS A 139 -15.54 9.61 1.23
CA LYS A 139 -14.51 10.34 0.47
C LYS A 139 -14.01 9.52 -0.72
N ILE A 140 -13.79 8.22 -0.52
CA ILE A 140 -13.34 7.30 -1.57
C ILE A 140 -14.40 7.15 -2.67
N THR A 141 -15.67 6.90 -2.32
CA THR A 141 -16.74 6.74 -3.31
C THR A 141 -16.97 8.03 -4.09
N ASN A 142 -16.93 9.19 -3.42
CA ASN A 142 -17.02 10.50 -4.06
C ASN A 142 -15.85 10.73 -5.04
N PHE A 143 -14.62 10.45 -4.61
CA PHE A 143 -13.45 10.54 -5.49
C PHE A 143 -13.59 9.63 -6.71
N LEU A 144 -14.05 8.40 -6.52
CA LEU A 144 -14.27 7.44 -7.60
C LEU A 144 -15.50 7.75 -8.46
N GLU A 145 -16.35 8.71 -8.09
CA GLU A 145 -17.64 9.00 -8.71
C GLU A 145 -18.56 7.77 -8.78
N ILE A 146 -18.58 6.98 -7.69
CA ILE A 146 -19.50 5.86 -7.53
C ILE A 146 -20.52 6.15 -6.44
N GLU A 147 -21.73 5.66 -6.63
CA GLU A 147 -22.80 5.80 -5.64
C GLU A 147 -22.43 5.08 -4.33
N TRP A 148 -22.80 5.72 -3.22
CA TRP A 148 -22.64 5.11 -1.90
C TRP A 148 -23.50 3.85 -1.76
N SER A 149 -22.97 2.84 -1.09
CA SER A 149 -23.73 1.66 -0.69
C SER A 149 -23.33 1.25 0.73
N ASP A 150 -24.32 0.98 1.59
CA ASP A 150 -24.09 0.48 2.94
C ASP A 150 -23.45 -0.91 2.97
N ASP A 151 -23.42 -1.62 1.83
CA ASP A 151 -22.66 -2.86 1.67
C ASP A 151 -21.16 -2.65 1.85
N LEU A 152 -20.64 -1.43 1.68
CA LEU A 152 -19.24 -1.10 1.95
C LEU A 152 -18.89 -1.26 3.44
N LEU A 153 -19.82 -0.94 4.34
CA LEU A 153 -19.67 -1.13 5.78
C LEU A 153 -19.88 -2.60 6.19
N ASN A 154 -20.68 -3.32 5.41
CA ASN A 154 -21.08 -4.70 5.65
C ASN A 154 -20.39 -5.70 4.70
N PHE A 155 -19.22 -5.36 4.17
CA PHE A 155 -18.52 -6.14 3.13
C PHE A 155 -18.32 -7.61 3.51
N TYR A 156 -18.15 -7.88 4.80
CA TYR A 156 -17.93 -9.21 5.35
C TYR A 156 -19.13 -10.14 5.24
N GLN A 157 -20.34 -9.58 5.12
CA GLN A 157 -21.57 -10.34 4.89
C GLN A 157 -21.74 -10.69 3.40
N LYS A 158 -21.21 -9.85 2.50
CA LYS A 158 -21.37 -10.00 1.04
C LYS A 158 -20.32 -10.92 0.41
N ASN A 159 -19.14 -11.01 1.02
CA ASN A 159 -18.03 -11.83 0.53
C ASN A 159 -17.30 -12.56 1.69
N PRO A 160 -18.02 -13.37 2.50
CA PRO A 160 -17.39 -14.08 3.59
C PRO A 160 -16.34 -15.08 3.07
N GLY A 161 -15.24 -15.24 3.80
CA GLY A 161 -14.29 -16.33 3.57
C GLY A 161 -13.35 -16.22 2.36
N LYS A 162 -13.28 -15.06 1.68
CA LYS A 162 -12.24 -14.83 0.68
C LYS A 162 -10.90 -14.61 1.39
N TYR A 163 -10.03 -15.63 1.37
CA TYR A 163 -8.63 -15.45 1.75
C TYR A 163 -7.94 -14.56 0.73
N LEU A 164 -7.60 -13.34 1.16
CA LEU A 164 -6.87 -12.38 0.34
C LEU A 164 -5.39 -12.41 0.69
N ALA A 165 -4.55 -12.03 -0.28
CA ALA A 165 -3.10 -11.97 -0.12
C ALA A 165 -2.68 -11.20 1.15
N GLY A 166 -1.62 -11.67 1.81
CA GLY A 166 -1.10 -11.08 3.05
C GLY A 166 -1.91 -11.41 4.31
N GLY A 167 -2.68 -12.51 4.30
CA GLY A 167 -3.47 -12.95 5.46
C GLY A 167 -4.67 -12.04 5.75
N THR A 168 -5.11 -11.27 4.75
CA THR A 168 -6.27 -10.38 4.88
C THR A 168 -7.53 -11.23 5.01
N ARG A 169 -8.30 -10.97 6.06
CA ARG A 169 -9.54 -11.69 6.38
C ARG A 169 -10.75 -10.85 6.01
N THR A 170 -11.64 -11.40 5.20
CA THR A 170 -12.87 -10.74 4.75
C THR A 170 -14.13 -11.26 5.44
N ASP A 171 -13.98 -12.15 6.41
CA ASP A 171 -15.08 -12.84 7.10
C ASP A 171 -15.53 -12.12 8.39
N ARG A 172 -15.06 -10.89 8.62
CA ARG A 172 -15.35 -10.13 9.83
C ARG A 172 -15.36 -8.61 9.58
N PRO A 173 -16.05 -7.84 10.44
CA PRO A 173 -16.04 -6.38 10.37
C PRO A 173 -14.63 -5.79 10.45
N ILE A 174 -14.50 -4.52 10.05
CA ILE A 174 -13.29 -3.74 10.27
C ILE A 174 -12.99 -3.71 11.77
N ASN A 175 -11.74 -4.02 12.10
CA ASN A 175 -11.25 -3.93 13.47
C ASN A 175 -10.64 -2.54 13.69
N THR A 176 -11.33 -1.71 14.47
CA THR A 176 -10.99 -0.31 14.75
C THR A 176 -9.82 -0.15 15.73
N THR A 177 -9.47 -1.19 16.50
CA THR A 177 -8.40 -1.15 17.50
C THR A 177 -7.01 -1.45 16.92
N ARG A 178 -6.92 -1.82 15.64
CA ARG A 178 -5.63 -2.06 14.97
C ARG A 178 -4.86 -0.79 14.61
N ALA A 179 -5.47 0.39 14.72
CA ALA A 179 -4.78 1.67 14.52
C ALA A 179 -3.74 1.91 15.62
N SER A 180 -4.05 1.49 16.85
CA SER A 180 -3.24 1.71 18.05
C SER A 180 -2.36 0.52 18.42
N ASN A 181 -2.51 -0.63 17.77
CA ASN A 181 -1.63 -1.79 17.95
C ASN A 181 -0.30 -1.59 17.21
N LEU A 182 0.50 -0.68 17.74
CA LEU A 182 1.95 -0.60 17.56
C LEU A 182 2.67 -1.65 18.44
N GLN A 183 1.91 -2.43 19.20
CA GLN A 183 2.40 -3.34 20.22
C GLN A 183 3.24 -4.49 19.64
N GLY A 184 4.55 -4.37 19.87
CA GLY A 184 5.26 -5.42 20.62
C GLY A 184 6.33 -6.23 19.88
N LYS A 185 6.88 -5.77 18.76
CA LYS A 185 7.97 -6.50 18.07
C LYS A 185 9.15 -5.68 17.58
N LEU A 186 9.01 -4.35 17.50
CA LEU A 186 10.14 -3.50 17.18
C LEU A 186 10.78 -3.07 18.49
N ASN A 187 12.08 -3.27 18.62
CA ASN A 187 12.85 -2.73 19.74
C ASN A 187 13.16 -1.24 19.53
N ALA A 188 13.70 -0.58 20.55
CA ALA A 188 13.98 0.86 20.50
C ALA A 188 14.96 1.26 19.38
N GLU A 189 15.97 0.43 19.11
CA GLU A 189 16.94 0.66 18.02
C GLU A 189 16.25 0.56 16.66
N GLU A 190 15.37 -0.43 16.46
CA GLU A 190 14.60 -0.60 15.23
C GLU A 190 13.62 0.56 15.01
N ILE A 191 12.94 1.02 16.07
CA ILE A 191 12.08 2.20 16.02
C ILE A 191 12.89 3.42 15.59
N GLN A 192 14.06 3.64 16.19
CA GLN A 192 14.91 4.77 15.83
C GLN A 192 15.35 4.70 14.36
N LYS A 193 15.75 3.52 13.86
CA LYS A 193 16.10 3.33 12.44
C LYS A 193 14.91 3.66 11.53
N ILE A 194 13.70 3.18 11.88
CA ILE A 194 12.49 3.47 11.12
C ILE A 194 12.20 4.97 11.10
N ASN A 195 12.24 5.63 12.26
CA ASN A 195 12.02 7.08 12.38
C ASN A 195 12.98 7.83 11.47
N VAL A 196 14.29 7.56 11.56
CA VAL A 196 15.31 8.24 10.74
C VAL A 196 15.09 8.03 9.24
N ILE A 197 14.87 6.79 8.80
CA ILE A 197 14.72 6.48 7.37
C ILE A 197 13.41 7.04 6.83
N CYS A 198 12.30 6.88 7.56
CA CYS A 198 10.96 7.20 7.10
C CYS A 198 10.54 8.66 7.33
N GLN A 199 11.35 9.43 8.06
CA GLN A 199 11.07 10.80 8.50
C GLN A 199 10.45 11.70 7.42
N PRO A 200 10.99 11.76 6.18
CA PRO A 200 10.49 12.72 5.19
C PRO A 200 9.01 12.49 4.83
N VAL A 201 8.60 11.22 4.78
CA VAL A 201 7.23 10.85 4.46
C VAL A 201 6.35 10.80 5.71
N MET A 202 6.91 10.45 6.87
CA MET A 202 6.19 10.53 8.15
C MET A 202 5.69 11.94 8.45
N GLN A 203 6.53 12.95 8.25
CA GLN A 203 6.16 14.36 8.44
C GLN A 203 4.98 14.76 7.54
N LYS A 204 5.01 14.37 6.26
CA LYS A 204 3.93 14.64 5.30
C LYS A 204 2.56 14.15 5.79
N TYR A 205 2.51 13.00 6.47
CA TYR A 205 1.25 12.38 6.93
C TYR A 205 0.99 12.55 8.43
N SER A 206 1.77 13.38 9.10
CA SER A 206 1.70 13.60 10.55
C SER A 206 1.78 12.28 11.33
N TYR A 207 2.60 11.33 10.86
CA TYR A 207 2.98 10.20 11.69
C TYR A 207 4.07 10.66 12.64
N THR A 208 3.79 10.61 13.94
CA THR A 208 4.77 10.94 14.97
C THR A 208 5.78 9.81 15.12
N GLU A 209 6.96 10.18 15.57
CA GLU A 209 7.90 9.23 16.17
C GLU A 209 7.20 8.56 17.37
N LEU A 210 7.52 7.28 17.59
CA LEU A 210 7.08 6.52 18.76
C LEU A 210 8.00 6.75 19.95
#